data_AF-A0A1X7KGA6-F1
#
_entry.id   AF-A0A1X7KGA6-F1
#
_cell.length_a   1.000
_cell.length_b   1.000
_cell.length_c   1.000
_cell.angle_alpha   90.00
_cell.angle_beta   90.00
_cell.angle_gamma   90.00
#
_symmetry.space_group_name_H-M   'P 1'
#
loop_
_entity.id
_entity.type
_entity.pdbx_description
1 polymer ?
#
loop_
_entity_poly.entity_id
_entity_poly.type
_entity_poly.pdbx_seq_one_letter_code
_entity_poly.pdbx_strand_id
1 'polypeptide(L)'
;MKKHNYPTLTNYLAKTKKNVDLYRLYNPQFSVFGKTVSEEQDFYFCYFSRHMITQRNILTLFSIHTFLSYNISKKETIKSFVHFLRNANHDAFNNAFQFRGCNIIYQNKKREVKEISWFSFSRIYDDIVKIKEYSANNEIYNKFAA
;
A
#
# COMPACT_ATOMS: atom_id res chain seq x y z
N MET A 1 -0.55 -36.29 -10.31
CA MET A 1 -0.38 -35.09 -9.44
C MET A 1 -0.76 -33.85 -10.23
N LYS A 2 -1.87 -33.18 -9.88
CA LYS A 2 -2.29 -31.94 -10.54
C LYS A 2 -1.30 -30.83 -10.19
N LYS A 3 -0.55 -30.32 -11.17
CA LYS A 3 0.29 -29.13 -11.02
C LYS A 3 -0.63 -27.97 -10.60
N HIS A 4 -0.50 -27.50 -9.37
CA HIS A 4 -1.15 -26.28 -8.91
C HIS A 4 -0.68 -25.12 -9.81
N ASN A 5 -1.59 -24.60 -10.64
CA ASN A 5 -1.39 -23.44 -11.52
C ASN A 5 -1.41 -22.12 -10.73
N TYR A 6 -0.73 -22.08 -9.58
CA TYR A 6 -0.50 -20.83 -8.88
C TYR A 6 0.97 -20.48 -9.07
N PRO A 7 1.31 -19.62 -10.05
CA PRO A 7 2.66 -19.10 -10.11
C PRO A 7 2.90 -18.46 -8.75
N THR A 8 3.93 -18.93 -8.03
CA THR A 8 4.33 -18.39 -6.73
C THR A 8 4.22 -16.87 -6.76
N LEU A 9 3.68 -16.25 -5.71
CA LEU A 9 3.47 -14.78 -5.62
C LEU A 9 4.71 -13.97 -6.07
N THR A 10 5.89 -14.57 -5.86
CA THR A 10 7.21 -14.22 -6.42
C THR A 10 7.20 -13.94 -7.93
N ASN A 11 6.55 -14.77 -8.76
CA ASN A 11 6.42 -14.59 -10.22
C ASN A 11 5.49 -13.44 -10.61
N TYR A 12 4.44 -13.15 -9.84
CA TYR A 12 3.57 -11.98 -10.08
C TYR A 12 4.29 -10.66 -9.73
N LEU A 13 5.05 -10.66 -8.63
CA LEU A 13 5.84 -9.51 -8.19
C LEU A 13 7.09 -9.26 -9.06
N ALA A 14 7.77 -10.34 -9.50
CA ALA A 14 8.90 -10.26 -10.43
C ALA A 14 8.48 -9.73 -11.82
N LYS A 15 7.31 -10.13 -12.33
CA LYS A 15 6.77 -9.62 -13.61
C LYS A 15 6.37 -8.14 -13.57
N THR A 16 6.04 -7.60 -12.39
CA THR A 16 5.49 -6.24 -12.27
C THR A 16 6.54 -5.16 -11.96
N LYS A 17 7.82 -5.52 -11.76
CA LYS A 17 8.86 -4.60 -11.23
C LYS A 17 8.41 -3.86 -9.96
N LYS A 18 7.45 -4.41 -9.21
CA LYS A 18 6.87 -3.77 -8.02
C LYS A 18 7.73 -4.11 -6.80
N ASN A 19 8.50 -3.12 -6.35
CA ASN A 19 8.88 -2.83 -4.96
C ASN A 19 9.13 -4.02 -4.02
N VAL A 20 10.40 -4.20 -3.64
CA VAL A 20 10.81 -4.98 -2.45
C VAL A 20 10.09 -4.52 -1.17
N ASP A 21 9.64 -3.26 -1.09
CA ASP A 21 8.90 -2.74 0.08
C ASP A 21 7.45 -3.25 0.15
N LEU A 22 6.83 -3.55 -1.00
CA LEU A 22 5.53 -4.24 -1.07
C LEU A 22 5.70 -5.74 -0.75
N TYR A 23 6.86 -6.34 -1.02
CA TYR A 23 7.13 -7.76 -0.71
C TYR A 23 6.93 -8.09 0.79
N ARG A 24 7.18 -7.16 1.71
CA ARG A 24 6.98 -7.36 3.15
C ARG A 24 5.50 -7.37 3.58
N LEU A 25 4.68 -6.46 3.03
CA LEU A 25 3.22 -6.48 3.20
C LEU A 25 2.56 -7.74 2.61
N TYR A 26 3.22 -8.39 1.65
CA TYR A 26 2.70 -9.53 0.87
C TYR A 26 3.18 -10.90 1.40
N ASN A 27 4.01 -10.92 2.45
CA ASN A 27 4.59 -12.14 3.01
C ASN A 27 4.25 -12.27 4.52
N PRO A 28 2.97 -12.54 4.85
CA PRO A 28 2.49 -12.69 6.23
C PRO A 28 3.19 -13.81 7.01
N GLN A 29 3.72 -14.82 6.29
CA GLN A 29 4.46 -15.94 6.88
C GLN A 29 5.88 -15.55 7.36
N PHE A 30 6.33 -14.34 7.02
CA PHE A 30 7.59 -13.76 7.50
C PHE A 30 7.35 -12.58 8.47
N SER A 31 6.12 -12.46 9.02
CA SER A 31 5.71 -11.41 9.96
C SER A 31 6.57 -11.34 11.24
N VAL A 32 7.24 -12.44 11.61
CA VAL A 32 8.17 -12.51 12.74
C VAL A 32 9.38 -11.57 12.57
N PHE A 33 9.69 -11.14 11.34
CA PHE A 33 10.76 -10.20 11.03
C PHE A 33 10.29 -8.75 10.82
N GLY A 34 8.99 -8.47 11.01
CA GLY A 34 8.38 -7.15 10.84
C GLY A 34 8.26 -6.39 12.15
N LYS A 35 8.22 -5.06 12.08
CA LYS A 35 7.83 -4.22 13.23
C LYS A 35 6.33 -4.38 13.47
N THR A 36 5.82 -3.91 14.62
CA THR A 36 4.37 -3.82 14.79
C THR A 36 3.76 -2.94 13.71
N VAL A 37 2.52 -3.24 13.32
CA VAL A 37 1.78 -2.57 12.24
C VAL A 37 1.83 -1.03 12.33
N SER A 38 1.72 -0.46 13.54
CA SER A 38 1.80 0.99 13.77
C SER A 38 3.20 1.53 13.52
N GLU A 39 4.23 0.82 13.96
CA GLU A 39 5.63 1.23 13.78
C GLU A 39 6.07 1.17 12.30
N GLU A 40 5.46 0.30 11.48
CA GLU A 40 5.71 0.26 10.04
C GLU A 40 5.11 1.47 9.32
N GLN A 41 3.87 1.84 9.66
CA GLN A 41 3.23 3.03 9.11
C GLN A 41 4.06 4.28 9.45
N ASP A 42 4.49 4.40 10.71
CA ASP A 42 5.34 5.52 11.16
C ASP A 42 6.71 5.50 10.47
N PHE A 43 7.32 4.33 10.28
CA PHE A 43 8.60 4.20 9.58
C PHE A 43 8.52 4.70 8.13
N TYR A 44 7.56 4.21 7.35
CA TYR A 44 7.44 4.63 5.95
C TYR A 44 6.99 6.09 5.84
N PHE A 45 6.14 6.55 6.74
CA PHE A 45 5.75 7.96 6.82
C PHE A 45 6.97 8.87 7.09
N CYS A 46 7.77 8.57 8.11
CA CYS A 46 8.98 9.31 8.45
C CYS A 46 10.07 9.22 7.38
N TYR A 47 10.18 8.07 6.71
CA TYR A 47 11.12 7.88 5.62
C TYR A 47 10.71 8.73 4.41
N PHE A 48 9.43 8.70 4.02
CA PHE A 48 8.96 9.46 2.87
C PHE A 48 8.85 10.95 3.12
N SER A 49 8.64 11.42 4.35
CA SER A 49 8.65 12.85 4.68
C SER A 49 10.04 13.48 4.49
N ARG A 50 11.11 12.70 4.66
CA ARG A 50 12.52 13.15 4.50
C ARG A 50 13.04 13.03 3.08
N HIS A 51 12.29 12.40 2.18
CA HIS A 51 12.71 12.13 0.81
C HIS A 51 11.78 12.79 -0.19
N MET A 52 12.32 13.10 -1.38
CA MET A 52 11.51 13.68 -2.44
C MET A 52 10.35 12.75 -2.82
N ILE A 53 9.16 13.33 -2.85
CA ILE A 53 7.91 12.61 -3.05
C ILE A 53 7.83 12.07 -4.48
N THR A 54 7.56 10.76 -4.58
CA THR A 54 7.30 10.09 -5.85
C THR A 54 5.93 9.42 -5.84
N GLN A 55 5.38 9.14 -7.01
CA GLN A 55 4.17 8.32 -7.17
C GLN A 55 4.26 7.03 -6.35
N ARG A 56 5.44 6.40 -6.38
CA ARG A 56 5.73 5.17 -5.68
C ARG A 56 5.55 5.34 -4.17
N ASN A 57 6.06 6.41 -3.57
CA ASN A 57 5.93 6.65 -2.13
C ASN A 57 4.46 6.82 -1.72
N ILE A 58 3.70 7.60 -2.48
CA ILE A 58 2.28 7.86 -2.20
C ILE A 58 1.46 6.56 -2.30
N LEU A 59 1.70 5.76 -3.34
CA LEU A 59 1.02 4.48 -3.53
C LEU A 59 1.41 3.47 -2.45
N THR A 60 2.67 3.46 -1.98
CA THR A 60 3.09 2.61 -0.86
C THR A 60 2.37 2.99 0.43
N LEU A 61 2.29 4.29 0.78
CA LEU A 61 1.52 4.74 1.95
C LEU A 61 0.05 4.34 1.85
N PHE A 62 -0.55 4.47 0.67
CA PHE A 62 -1.92 4.02 0.44
C PHE A 62 -2.09 2.51 0.61
N SER A 63 -1.16 1.70 0.10
CA SER A 63 -1.18 0.25 0.26
C SER A 63 -1.12 -0.17 1.72
N ILE A 64 -0.24 0.45 2.52
CA ILE A 64 -0.17 0.23 3.98
C ILE A 64 -1.51 0.60 4.61
N HIS A 65 -1.98 1.84 4.37
CA HIS A 65 -3.25 2.33 4.93
C HIS A 65 -4.43 1.39 4.63
N THR A 66 -4.50 0.87 3.40
CA THR A 66 -5.54 -0.09 2.99
C THR A 66 -5.40 -1.43 3.70
N PHE A 67 -4.19 -1.94 3.84
CA PHE A 67 -3.94 -3.20 4.54
C PHE A 67 -4.40 -3.13 6.01
N LEU A 68 -4.22 -1.97 6.64
CA LEU A 68 -4.63 -1.73 8.03
C LEU A 68 -6.13 -1.47 8.17
N SER A 69 -6.74 -0.82 7.19
CA SER A 69 -8.17 -0.46 7.15
C SER A 69 -9.10 -1.60 6.71
N TYR A 70 -8.77 -2.86 7.04
CA TYR A 70 -9.57 -4.00 6.58
C TYR A 70 -11.00 -3.97 7.12
N ASN A 71 -11.96 -4.43 6.30
CA ASN A 71 -13.41 -4.31 6.47
C ASN A 71 -14.02 -2.92 6.28
N ILE A 72 -13.21 -1.90 5.95
CA ILE A 72 -13.73 -0.59 5.51
C ILE A 72 -14.01 -0.66 4.00
N SER A 73 -15.09 -0.05 3.54
CA SER A 73 -15.38 0.00 2.10
C SER A 73 -14.24 0.70 1.33
N LYS A 74 -14.03 0.31 0.07
CA LYS A 74 -13.09 0.97 -0.85
C LYS A 74 -13.24 2.50 -0.82
N LYS A 75 -14.48 2.98 -0.87
CA LYS A 75 -14.78 4.41 -0.92
C LYS A 75 -14.29 5.12 0.33
N GLU A 76 -14.60 4.56 1.50
CA GLU A 76 -14.22 5.15 2.78
C GLU A 76 -12.72 5.01 3.06
N THR A 77 -12.09 3.91 2.62
CA THR A 77 -10.63 3.72 2.73
C THR A 77 -9.86 4.80 1.98
N ILE A 78 -10.24 5.09 0.72
CA ILE A 78 -9.52 6.10 -0.06
C ILE A 78 -9.80 7.51 0.48
N LYS A 79 -11.04 7.81 0.91
CA LYS A 79 -11.35 9.09 1.57
C LYS A 79 -10.54 9.29 2.85
N SER A 80 -10.46 8.26 3.69
CA SER A 80 -9.70 8.27 4.94
C SER A 80 -8.21 8.52 4.65
N PHE A 81 -7.65 7.81 3.66
CA PHE A 81 -6.27 8.04 3.24
C PHE A 81 -6.02 9.48 2.75
N VAL A 82 -6.92 10.03 1.93
CA VAL A 82 -6.79 11.41 1.43
C VAL A 82 -6.89 12.41 2.57
N HIS A 83 -7.78 12.18 3.54
CA HIS A 83 -7.90 13.01 4.73
C HIS A 83 -6.63 12.95 5.59
N PHE A 84 -6.11 11.75 5.86
CA PHE A 84 -4.82 11.54 6.53
C PHE A 84 -3.70 12.31 5.84
N LEU A 85 -3.55 12.14 4.52
CA LEU A 85 -2.47 12.78 3.76
C LEU A 85 -2.62 14.30 3.75
N ARG A 86 -3.86 14.81 3.73
CA ARG A 86 -4.14 16.26 3.79
C ARG A 86 -3.70 16.86 5.12
N ASN A 87 -3.98 16.19 6.24
CA ASN A 87 -3.58 16.66 7.56
C ASN A 87 -2.05 16.60 7.71
N ALA A 88 -1.43 15.51 7.25
CA ALA A 88 0.02 15.35 7.26
C ALA A 88 0.77 16.28 6.28
N ASN A 89 0.09 16.84 5.28
CA ASN A 89 0.74 17.57 4.18
C ASN A 89 1.52 18.78 4.68
N HIS A 90 0.94 19.53 5.63
CA HIS A 90 1.57 20.71 6.19
C HIS A 90 2.80 20.32 7.03
N ASP A 91 2.62 19.41 7.99
CA ASP A 91 3.63 19.15 9.02
C ASP A 91 4.75 18.22 8.57
N ALA A 92 4.47 17.28 7.67
CA ALA A 92 5.43 16.25 7.26
C ALA A 92 5.90 16.38 5.81
N PHE A 93 5.11 17.01 4.94
CA PHE A 93 5.41 17.05 3.50
C PHE A 93 5.60 18.47 2.95
N ASN A 94 5.71 19.49 3.81
CA ASN A 94 5.96 20.88 3.41
C ASN A 94 5.01 21.35 2.28
N ASN A 95 3.73 20.99 2.37
CA ASN A 95 2.70 21.29 1.37
C ASN A 95 3.00 20.77 -0.05
N ALA A 96 3.71 19.64 -0.17
CA ALA A 96 4.04 19.03 -1.46
C ALA A 96 2.83 18.47 -2.22
N PHE A 97 1.67 18.34 -1.56
CA PHE A 97 0.44 17.83 -2.17
C PHE A 97 -0.62 18.92 -2.37
N GLN A 98 -1.35 18.80 -3.47
CA GLN A 98 -2.65 19.43 -3.68
C GLN A 98 -3.71 18.35 -3.86
N PHE A 99 -4.96 18.68 -3.57
CA PHE A 99 -6.05 17.71 -3.56
C PHE A 99 -7.21 18.18 -4.43
N ARG A 100 -7.71 17.30 -5.28
CA ARG A 100 -8.91 17.52 -6.09
C ARG A 100 -9.87 16.35 -5.89
N GLY A 101 -10.87 16.55 -5.04
CA GLY A 101 -11.68 15.43 -4.54
C GLY A 101 -10.78 14.42 -3.82
N CYS A 102 -10.79 13.17 -4.31
CA CYS A 102 -9.91 12.10 -3.79
C CYS A 102 -8.66 11.86 -4.66
N ASN A 103 -8.37 12.76 -5.60
CA ASN A 103 -7.15 12.71 -6.38
C ASN A 103 -6.04 13.49 -5.65
N ILE A 104 -4.81 13.00 -5.79
CA ILE A 104 -3.62 13.64 -5.22
C ILE A 104 -2.77 14.19 -6.36
N ILE A 105 -2.58 15.50 -6.35
CA ILE A 105 -1.74 16.23 -7.28
C ILE A 105 -0.42 16.52 -6.58
N TYR A 106 0.70 16.24 -7.24
CA TYR A 106 2.04 16.43 -6.69
C TYR A 106 3.02 16.79 -7.81
N GLN A 107 4.13 17.40 -7.42
CA GLN A 107 5.22 17.69 -8.34
C GLN A 107 6.25 16.57 -8.30
N ASN A 108 6.58 15.98 -9.45
CA ASN A 108 7.57 14.90 -9.51
C ASN A 108 9.01 15.44 -9.48
N LYS A 109 9.98 14.51 -9.51
CA LYS A 109 11.43 14.83 -9.54
C LYS A 109 11.87 15.78 -10.66
N LYS A 110 11.13 15.77 -11.78
CA LYS A 110 11.39 16.61 -12.96
C LYS A 110 10.63 17.95 -12.91
N ARG A 111 10.03 18.29 -11.77
CA ARG A 111 9.18 19.47 -11.59
C ARG A 111 7.88 19.45 -12.40
N GLU A 112 7.48 18.30 -12.92
CA GLU A 112 6.23 18.13 -13.66
C GLU A 112 5.07 17.90 -12.67
N VAL A 113 3.94 18.55 -12.91
CA VAL A 113 2.70 18.28 -12.19
C VAL A 113 2.15 16.92 -12.62
N LYS A 114 1.93 16.04 -11.65
CA LYS A 114 1.35 14.71 -11.85
C LYS A 114 0.14 14.54 -10.95
N GLU A 115 -0.77 13.67 -11.36
CA GLU A 115 -1.98 13.36 -10.61
C GLU A 115 -2.09 11.84 -10.42
N ILE A 116 -2.38 11.44 -9.18
CA ILE A 116 -2.83 10.09 -8.86
C ILE A 116 -4.34 10.16 -8.71
N SER A 117 -5.02 9.47 -9.62
CA SER A 117 -6.49 9.45 -9.67
C SER A 117 -7.08 8.49 -8.64
N TRP A 118 -8.35 8.72 -8.31
CA TRP A 118 -9.21 7.75 -7.62
C TRP A 118 -9.13 6.34 -8.21
N PHE A 119 -9.12 6.22 -9.55
CA PHE A 119 -9.07 4.92 -10.23
C PHE A 119 -7.76 4.18 -9.95
N SER A 120 -6.65 4.91 -9.80
CA SER A 120 -5.37 4.33 -9.40
C SER A 120 -5.44 3.75 -8.00
N PHE A 121 -6.01 4.50 -7.04
CA PHE A 121 -6.23 4.00 -5.68
C PHE A 121 -7.21 2.82 -5.64
N SER A 122 -8.31 2.88 -6.40
CA SER A 122 -9.28 1.79 -6.50
C SER A 122 -8.64 0.47 -6.92
N ARG A 123 -7.77 0.49 -7.94
CA ARG A 123 -7.09 -0.74 -8.41
C ARG A 123 -6.14 -1.30 -7.35
N ILE A 124 -5.37 -0.44 -6.70
CA ILE A 124 -4.48 -0.86 -5.62
C ILE A 124 -5.27 -1.42 -4.43
N TYR A 125 -6.42 -0.83 -4.10
CA TYR A 125 -7.29 -1.36 -3.05
C TYR A 125 -7.70 -2.81 -3.34
N ASP A 126 -8.19 -3.07 -4.57
CA ASP A 126 -8.63 -4.41 -4.97
C ASP A 126 -7.47 -5.43 -4.93
N ASP A 127 -6.26 -5.00 -5.30
CA ASP A 127 -5.07 -5.83 -5.16
C ASP A 127 -4.80 -6.17 -3.68
N ILE A 128 -4.80 -5.17 -2.79
CA ILE A 128 -4.53 -5.34 -1.35
C ILE A 128 -5.56 -6.22 -0.65
N VAL A 129 -6.85 -6.09 -0.95
CA VAL A 129 -7.90 -6.94 -0.38
C VAL A 129 -7.66 -8.41 -0.73
N LYS A 130 -7.39 -8.71 -2.01
CA LYS A 130 -7.12 -10.09 -2.46
C LYS A 130 -5.93 -10.72 -1.72
N ILE A 131 -4.90 -9.92 -1.44
CA ILE A 131 -3.71 -10.39 -0.70
C ILE A 131 -4.05 -10.73 0.74
N LYS A 132 -4.83 -9.87 1.40
CA LYS A 132 -5.24 -10.09 2.79
C LYS A 132 -6.18 -11.29 2.92
N GLU A 133 -7.10 -11.46 1.98
CA GLU A 133 -7.96 -12.65 1.89
C GLU A 133 -7.13 -13.93 1.68
N TYR A 134 -6.15 -13.89 0.77
CA TYR A 134 -5.23 -15.02 0.57
C TYR A 134 -4.44 -15.35 1.84
N SER A 135 -3.91 -14.33 2.54
CA SER A 135 -3.21 -14.49 3.82
C SER A 135 -4.07 -15.20 4.86
N ALA A 136 -5.29 -14.70 5.09
CA ALA A 136 -6.21 -15.24 6.08
C ALA A 136 -6.57 -16.70 5.77
N ASN A 137 -6.88 -17.00 4.50
CA ASN A 137 -7.22 -18.36 4.08
C ASN A 137 -6.05 -19.34 4.25
N ASN A 138 -4.81 -18.89 4.01
CA ASN A 138 -3.62 -19.72 4.15
C ASN A 138 -3.26 -19.98 5.62
N GLU A 139 -3.42 -18.97 6.50
CA GLU A 139 -3.28 -19.19 7.95
C GLU A 139 -4.32 -20.16 8.49
N ILE A 140 -5.57 -20.05 8.05
CA ILE A 140 -6.65 -20.97 8.37
C ILE A 140 -6.28 -22.38 7.92
N TYR A 141 -5.88 -22.55 6.66
CA TYR A 141 -5.47 -23.85 6.12
C TYR A 141 -4.33 -24.47 6.92
N ASN A 142 -3.27 -23.72 7.23
CA ASN A 142 -2.13 -24.21 8.00
C ASN A 142 -2.50 -24.59 9.45
N LYS A 143 -3.45 -23.87 10.07
CA LYS A 143 -3.97 -24.24 11.40
C LYS A 143 -4.78 -25.54 11.40
N PHE A 144 -5.47 -25.85 10.30
CA PHE A 144 -6.27 -27.07 10.17
C PHE A 144 -5.48 -28.26 9.58
N ALA A 145 -4.33 -28.00 8.94
CA ALA A 145 -3.45 -29.02 8.37
C ALA A 145 -2.29 -29.44 9.29
N ALA A 146 -2.08 -28.74 10.41
CA ALA A 146 -1.16 -29.10 11.49
C ALA A 146 -1.88 -29.89 12.59
#